data_AF-X1LCF3-F1
#
_entry.id   AF-X1LCF3-F1
#
_cell.length_a   1.000
_cell.length_b   1.000
_cell.length_c   1.000
_cell.angle_alpha   90.00
_cell.angle_beta   90.00
_cell.angle_gamma   90.00
#
_symmetry.space_group_name_H-M   'P 1'
#
loop_
_entity.id
_entity.type
_entity.pdbx_description
1 polymer ?
#
loop_
_entity_poly.entity_id
_entity_poly.type
_entity_poly.pdbx_seq_one_letter_code
_entity_poly.pdbx_strand_id
1 'polypeptide(L)'
;MKKAILIELAVLGLGIMIGGLSLSALARTNQTDSEAMATYPRTSSVTQHKMTLDGEPLFYKATTGFLPYYNKKGKKRTQIFYTAYTRERIPRTSTRPLTIVCGGGPGVSSIYLHIGGFGPKVVPLGNGIDLPRPPYRVVDNKNTLLGMTDLVFVDPVGTGFSEVIEEGKEEL
;
A
#
# COMPACT_ATOMS: atom_id res chain seq x y z
N MET A 1 25.23 3.73 -77.12
CA MET A 1 26.18 2.71 -76.62
C MET A 1 26.46 2.97 -75.14
N LYS A 2 26.51 1.89 -74.35
CA LYS A 2 26.73 1.78 -72.88
C LYS A 2 25.49 1.91 -71.98
N LYS A 3 25.37 0.90 -71.12
CA LYS A 3 24.21 0.43 -70.34
C LYS A 3 24.31 0.89 -68.87
N ALA A 4 23.12 1.00 -68.26
CA ALA A 4 22.70 0.60 -66.91
C ALA A 4 23.47 1.09 -65.65
N ILE A 5 22.71 1.57 -64.65
CA ILE A 5 22.57 0.97 -63.31
C ILE A 5 21.24 1.47 -62.69
N LEU A 6 20.43 0.51 -62.22
CA LEU A 6 19.16 0.67 -61.49
C LEU A 6 19.41 0.82 -59.99
N ILE A 7 18.58 1.62 -59.29
CA ILE A 7 18.10 1.33 -57.93
C ILE A 7 16.61 1.76 -57.87
N GLU A 8 15.73 0.76 -57.74
CA GLU A 8 14.29 0.89 -57.50
C GLU A 8 13.99 0.40 -56.07
N LEU A 9 13.13 1.11 -55.34
CA LEU A 9 12.20 0.48 -54.40
C LEU A 9 10.99 1.39 -54.19
N ALA A 10 9.92 0.99 -54.88
CA ALA A 10 8.65 1.67 -55.01
C ALA A 10 7.77 1.54 -53.75
N VAL A 11 7.10 2.64 -53.42
CA VAL A 11 5.92 2.68 -52.56
C VAL A 11 4.71 2.41 -53.45
N LEU A 12 3.92 1.37 -53.15
CA LEU A 12 2.57 1.26 -53.70
C LEU A 12 1.66 0.52 -52.72
N GLY A 13 0.57 1.18 -52.33
CA GLY A 13 -0.50 0.59 -51.56
C GLY A 13 -1.42 -0.29 -52.41
N LEU A 14 -2.29 -1.05 -51.74
CA LEU A 14 -3.70 -1.33 -52.01
C LEU A 14 -4.10 -2.65 -51.33
N GLY A 15 -5.31 -2.73 -50.76
CA GLY A 15 -6.01 -4.02 -50.64
C GLY A 15 -6.70 -4.29 -49.31
N ILE A 16 -7.94 -3.83 -49.18
CA ILE A 16 -8.94 -4.40 -48.28
C ILE A 16 -9.22 -5.83 -48.74
N MET A 17 -9.02 -6.83 -47.89
CA MET A 17 -9.59 -8.17 -48.05
C MET A 17 -10.11 -8.68 -46.70
N ILE A 18 -11.43 -8.85 -46.66
CA ILE A 18 -12.23 -9.41 -45.60
C ILE A 18 -12.01 -10.93 -45.62
N GLY A 19 -11.47 -11.47 -44.53
CA GLY A 19 -11.37 -12.92 -44.30
C GLY A 19 -11.64 -13.18 -42.83
N GLY A 20 -12.85 -13.67 -42.53
CA GLY A 20 -13.34 -13.87 -41.18
C GLY A 20 -12.47 -14.84 -40.37
N LEU A 21 -11.74 -14.31 -39.39
CA LEU A 21 -11.43 -15.07 -38.20
C LEU A 21 -12.65 -15.00 -37.28
N SER A 22 -13.30 -16.15 -37.12
CA SER A 22 -14.38 -16.36 -36.15
C SER A 22 -13.93 -15.90 -34.76
N LEU A 23 -14.52 -14.80 -34.30
CA LEU A 23 -14.26 -14.15 -33.02
C LEU A 23 -15.02 -14.86 -31.88
N SER A 24 -14.94 -16.19 -31.82
CA SER A 24 -15.73 -17.02 -30.88
C SER A 24 -14.88 -17.95 -30.01
N ALA A 25 -13.65 -17.55 -29.65
CA ALA A 25 -12.80 -18.37 -28.79
C ALA A 25 -11.90 -17.60 -27.78
N LEU A 26 -12.23 -16.33 -27.49
CA LEU A 26 -11.70 -15.66 -26.29
C LEU A 26 -12.78 -15.44 -25.22
N ALA A 27 -13.80 -16.31 -25.20
CA ALA A 27 -14.53 -16.61 -23.97
C ALA A 27 -13.64 -17.51 -23.09
N ARG A 28 -12.53 -16.94 -22.60
CA ARG A 28 -11.71 -17.59 -21.57
C ARG A 28 -12.40 -17.34 -20.24
N THR A 29 -13.27 -18.28 -19.90
CA THR A 29 -13.65 -18.70 -18.54
C THR A 29 -13.57 -17.58 -17.51
N ASN A 30 -14.73 -16.96 -17.22
CA ASN A 30 -15.01 -16.45 -15.89
C ASN A 30 -15.01 -17.66 -14.94
N GLN A 31 -13.80 -18.07 -14.53
CA GLN A 31 -13.61 -18.82 -13.31
C GLN A 31 -13.82 -17.79 -12.21
N THR A 32 -15.04 -17.79 -11.67
CA THR A 32 -15.28 -17.25 -10.34
C THR A 32 -14.47 -18.10 -9.37
N ASP A 33 -13.17 -17.83 -9.29
CA ASP A 33 -12.36 -18.23 -8.18
C ASP A 33 -12.96 -17.54 -6.96
N SER A 34 -13.69 -18.32 -6.16
CA SER A 34 -14.11 -17.91 -4.81
C SER A 34 -12.92 -17.27 -4.11
N GLU A 35 -12.97 -15.95 -3.95
CA GLU A 35 -11.85 -15.13 -3.52
C GLU A 35 -11.44 -15.54 -2.10
N ALA A 36 -10.15 -15.78 -1.91
CA ALA A 36 -9.57 -16.02 -0.60
C ALA A 36 -9.82 -14.80 0.31
N MET A 37 -10.40 -15.03 1.49
CA MET A 37 -11.00 -13.97 2.30
C MET A 37 -10.00 -13.39 3.31
N ALA A 38 -9.58 -12.14 3.10
CA ALA A 38 -8.99 -11.35 4.17
C ALA A 38 -10.03 -11.16 5.28
N THR A 39 -9.69 -11.54 6.51
CA THR A 39 -10.63 -11.48 7.65
C THR A 39 -10.26 -10.34 8.59
N TYR A 40 -11.26 -9.80 9.30
CA TYR A 40 -11.03 -8.75 10.30
C TYR A 40 -9.99 -9.21 11.34
N PRO A 41 -9.09 -8.31 11.80
CA PRO A 41 -8.09 -8.64 12.81
C PRO A 41 -8.78 -9.18 14.06
N ARG A 42 -8.49 -10.43 14.44
CA ARG A 42 -9.01 -11.01 15.70
C ARG A 42 -8.36 -10.39 16.94
N THR A 43 -7.24 -9.69 16.77
CA THR A 43 -6.53 -9.01 17.85
C THR A 43 -5.92 -7.73 17.28
N SER A 44 -6.34 -6.59 17.83
CA SER A 44 -5.70 -5.30 17.61
C SER A 44 -5.44 -4.64 18.96
N SER A 45 -4.35 -3.89 19.06
CA SER A 45 -4.03 -3.07 20.22
C SER A 45 -4.47 -1.65 19.92
N VAL A 46 -5.24 -1.04 20.83
CA VAL A 46 -5.75 0.32 20.68
C VAL A 46 -5.29 1.17 21.85
N THR A 47 -4.74 2.33 21.54
CA THR A 47 -4.33 3.34 22.52
C THR A 47 -4.92 4.70 22.17
N GLN A 48 -5.16 5.53 23.18
CA GLN A 48 -5.70 6.88 23.01
C GLN A 48 -4.65 7.93 23.32
N HIS A 49 -4.62 8.97 22.51
CA HIS A 49 -3.58 9.99 22.53
C HIS A 49 -4.16 11.39 22.34
N LYS A 50 -3.34 12.38 22.70
CA LYS A 50 -3.58 13.79 22.47
C LYS A 50 -2.28 14.41 21.95
N MET A 51 -2.40 15.30 20.99
CA MET A 51 -1.33 16.20 20.54
C MET A 51 -1.88 17.63 20.37
N THR A 52 -0.99 18.59 20.17
CA THR A 52 -1.37 19.94 19.74
C THR A 52 -1.04 20.11 18.26
N LEU A 53 -2.04 20.49 17.47
CA LEU A 53 -1.90 20.79 16.04
C LEU A 53 -2.50 22.16 15.77
N ASP A 54 -1.73 23.06 15.16
CA ASP A 54 -2.14 24.44 14.85
C ASP A 54 -2.70 25.22 16.06
N GLY A 55 -2.15 24.98 17.25
CA GLY A 55 -2.56 25.61 18.51
C GLY A 55 -3.73 24.93 19.22
N GLU A 56 -4.44 24.01 18.55
CA GLU A 56 -5.61 23.33 19.08
C GLU A 56 -5.30 21.87 19.49
N PRO A 57 -6.02 21.32 20.49
CA PRO A 57 -5.85 19.93 20.87
C PRO A 57 -6.48 19.00 19.82
N LEU A 58 -5.67 18.06 19.31
CA LEU A 58 -6.12 16.96 18.47
C LEU A 58 -6.08 15.66 19.28
N PHE A 59 -7.25 15.05 19.48
CA PHE A 59 -7.40 13.75 20.13
C PHE A 59 -7.50 12.65 19.08
N TYR A 60 -6.83 11.53 19.28
CA TYR A 60 -6.83 10.43 18.31
C TYR A 60 -6.62 9.06 18.96
N LYS A 61 -7.09 8.02 18.28
CA LYS A 61 -6.77 6.62 18.56
C LYS A 61 -5.65 6.15 17.67
N ALA A 62 -4.75 5.35 18.23
CA ALA A 62 -3.75 4.59 17.49
C ALA A 62 -4.09 3.10 17.64
N THR A 63 -4.32 2.43 16.52
CA THR A 63 -4.70 1.02 16.43
C THR A 63 -3.64 0.27 15.65
N THR A 64 -3.03 -0.76 16.23
CA THR A 64 -2.09 -1.65 15.54
C THR A 64 -2.63 -3.06 15.49
N GLY A 65 -2.38 -3.80 14.41
CA GLY A 65 -2.83 -5.17 14.31
C GLY A 65 -2.34 -5.88 13.06
N PHE A 66 -2.83 -7.10 12.90
CA PHE A 66 -2.53 -7.95 11.76
C PHE A 66 -3.81 -8.32 11.02
N LEU A 67 -3.80 -8.17 9.70
CA LEU A 67 -4.82 -8.67 8.79
C LEU A 67 -4.38 -10.03 8.24
N PRO A 68 -4.97 -11.14 8.71
CA PRO A 68 -4.62 -12.46 8.24
C PRO A 68 -5.23 -12.75 6.86
N TYR A 69 -4.47 -13.46 6.03
CA TYR A 69 -4.92 -14.04 4.78
C TYR A 69 -4.86 -15.58 4.86
N TYR A 70 -5.97 -16.21 4.52
CA TYR A 70 -6.14 -17.66 4.56
C TYR A 70 -6.30 -18.20 3.15
N ASN A 71 -5.76 -19.40 2.90
CA ASN A 71 -6.01 -20.10 1.64
C ASN A 71 -7.41 -20.73 1.61
N LYS A 72 -7.79 -21.31 0.46
CA LYS A 72 -9.07 -22.02 0.27
C LYS A 72 -9.28 -23.21 1.23
N LYS A 73 -8.22 -23.74 1.85
CA LYS A 73 -8.26 -24.82 2.87
C LYS A 73 -8.36 -24.28 4.31
N GLY A 74 -8.50 -22.97 4.50
CA GLY A 74 -8.57 -22.32 5.81
C GLY A 74 -7.24 -22.20 6.55
N LYS A 75 -6.09 -22.57 5.93
CA LYS A 75 -4.77 -22.42 6.55
C LYS A 75 -4.26 -20.98 6.36
N LYS A 76 -3.71 -20.38 7.42
CA LYS A 76 -3.15 -19.04 7.38
C LYS A 76 -1.87 -19.05 6.55
N ARG A 77 -1.81 -18.19 5.53
CA ARG A 77 -0.66 -18.10 4.61
C ARG A 77 0.23 -16.92 4.93
N THR A 78 -0.36 -15.78 5.23
CA THR A 78 0.37 -14.54 5.53
C THR A 78 -0.45 -13.67 6.47
N GLN A 79 0.20 -12.71 7.11
CA GLN A 79 -0.45 -11.63 7.81
C GLN A 79 0.18 -10.29 7.45
N ILE A 80 -0.67 -9.29 7.26
CA ILE A 80 -0.29 -7.92 6.93
C ILE A 80 -0.41 -7.08 8.20
N PHE A 81 0.72 -6.52 8.65
CA PHE A 81 0.74 -5.57 9.75
C PHE A 81 0.25 -4.20 9.29
N TYR A 82 -0.49 -3.53 10.17
CA TYR A 82 -0.89 -2.15 9.97
C TYR A 82 -0.82 -1.33 11.27
N THR A 83 -0.64 -0.02 11.10
CA THR A 83 -0.86 0.98 12.15
C THR A 83 -1.85 2.02 11.64
N ALA A 84 -2.98 2.17 12.31
CA ALA A 84 -4.04 3.12 11.96
C ALA A 84 -4.14 4.25 13.00
N TYR A 85 -4.43 5.45 12.53
CA TYR A 85 -4.71 6.62 13.33
C TYR A 85 -6.06 7.21 12.95
N THR A 86 -6.96 7.30 13.93
CA THR A 86 -8.32 7.83 13.74
C THR A 86 -8.50 9.03 14.64
N ARG A 87 -8.87 10.18 14.06
CA ARG A 87 -9.17 11.38 14.85
C ARG A 87 -10.45 11.19 15.65
N GLU A 88 -10.43 11.59 16.91
CA GLU A 88 -11.58 11.53 17.81
C GLU A 88 -12.21 12.91 18.04
N ARG A 89 -13.38 12.93 18.70
CA ARG A 89 -14.13 14.13 19.09
C ARG A 89 -14.50 15.03 17.91
N ILE A 90 -14.79 14.41 16.77
CA ILE A 90 -15.33 15.07 15.59
C ILE A 90 -16.87 14.97 15.59
N PRO A 91 -17.58 15.92 14.96
CA PRO A 91 -19.02 15.83 14.79
C PRO A 91 -19.41 14.52 14.09
N ARG A 92 -20.53 13.90 14.48
CA ARG A 92 -21.02 12.66 13.86
C ARG A 92 -21.34 12.80 12.36
N THR A 93 -21.59 14.02 11.92
CA THR A 93 -21.84 14.36 10.50
C THR A 93 -20.55 14.51 9.68
N SER A 94 -19.38 14.42 10.32
CA SER A 94 -18.09 14.57 9.63
C SER A 94 -17.76 13.33 8.81
N THR A 95 -17.48 13.54 7.52
CA THR A 95 -16.92 12.53 6.62
C THR A 95 -15.45 12.82 6.39
N ARG A 96 -14.59 12.21 7.21
CA ARG A 96 -13.13 12.33 7.02
C ARG A 96 -12.68 11.36 5.93
N PRO A 97 -11.78 11.77 5.01
CA PRO A 97 -11.15 10.84 4.10
C PRO A 97 -10.25 9.87 4.88
N LEU A 98 -9.89 8.78 4.21
CA LEU A 98 -8.92 7.79 4.68
C LEU A 98 -7.73 7.79 3.73
N THR A 99 -6.53 7.97 4.28
CA THR A 99 -5.28 7.89 3.51
C THR A 99 -4.53 6.62 3.90
N ILE A 100 -4.32 5.75 2.92
CA ILE A 100 -3.51 4.55 3.06
C ILE A 100 -2.08 4.89 2.63
N VAL A 101 -1.13 4.62 3.52
CA VAL A 101 0.30 4.88 3.31
C VAL A 101 1.02 3.55 3.26
N CYS A 102 1.58 3.22 2.09
CA CYS A 102 2.45 2.07 1.91
C CYS A 102 3.91 2.56 1.83
N GLY A 103 4.86 1.67 2.16
CA GLY A 103 6.26 1.93 1.88
C GLY A 103 6.53 2.15 0.38
N GLY A 104 7.73 2.64 0.07
CA GLY A 104 8.16 2.96 -1.31
C GLY A 104 8.49 1.72 -2.14
N GLY A 105 9.75 1.60 -2.57
CA GLY A 105 10.22 0.50 -3.43
C GLY A 105 9.93 -0.91 -2.89
N PRO A 106 10.18 -1.96 -3.70
CA PRO A 106 9.91 -3.33 -3.28
C PRO A 106 10.68 -3.66 -1.99
N GLY A 107 9.98 -4.19 -0.99
CA GLY A 107 10.59 -4.60 0.28
C GLY A 107 10.68 -3.51 1.35
N VAL A 108 10.21 -2.28 1.10
CA VAL A 108 10.32 -1.17 2.07
C VAL A 108 9.09 -1.09 2.97
N SER A 109 9.29 -1.05 4.28
CA SER A 109 8.21 -0.84 5.26
C SER A 109 7.65 0.58 5.20
N SER A 110 6.36 0.71 5.55
CA SER A 110 5.67 1.98 5.74
C SER A 110 6.24 2.83 6.88
N ILE A 111 7.10 2.27 7.74
CA ILE A 111 7.65 2.94 8.93
C ILE A 111 8.38 4.25 8.57
N TYR A 112 9.05 4.33 7.43
CA TYR A 112 9.76 5.54 7.01
C TYR A 112 8.83 6.74 6.83
N LEU A 113 7.67 6.53 6.20
CA LEU A 113 6.65 7.56 6.07
C LEU A 113 5.84 7.75 7.35
N HIS A 114 5.80 6.72 8.20
CA HIS A 114 5.12 6.77 9.49
C HIS A 114 5.84 7.70 10.48
N ILE A 115 7.10 7.43 10.81
CA ILE A 115 7.87 8.21 11.81
C ILE A 115 8.78 9.28 11.20
N GLY A 116 8.88 9.35 9.88
CA GLY A 116 9.65 10.37 9.16
C GLY A 116 8.80 11.31 8.31
N GLY A 117 7.49 11.05 8.18
CA GLY A 117 6.60 11.77 7.24
C GLY A 117 5.28 12.19 7.85
N PHE A 118 4.23 11.39 7.63
CA PHE A 118 2.83 11.78 7.80
C PHE A 118 2.20 11.41 9.14
N GLY A 119 2.82 10.52 9.92
CA GLY A 119 2.28 10.06 11.20
C GLY A 119 2.19 11.17 12.24
N PRO A 120 1.41 10.99 13.33
CA PRO A 120 1.22 12.01 14.38
C PRO A 120 2.49 12.23 15.22
N LYS A 121 3.47 11.34 15.10
CA LYS A 121 4.73 11.36 15.81
C LYS A 121 5.88 11.25 14.81
N VAL A 122 6.96 11.98 15.05
CA VAL A 122 8.13 12.03 14.15
C VAL A 122 9.43 11.90 14.94
N VAL A 123 10.45 11.30 14.34
CA VAL A 123 11.84 11.41 14.81
C VAL A 123 12.44 12.68 14.22
N PRO A 124 12.86 13.65 15.05
CA PRO A 124 13.42 14.90 14.54
C PRO A 124 14.77 14.62 13.87
N LEU A 125 14.80 14.77 12.54
CA LEU A 125 16.00 14.73 11.73
C LEU A 125 16.62 16.12 11.76
N GLY A 126 17.53 16.38 12.71
CA GLY A 126 18.10 17.69 13.02
C GLY A 126 18.14 18.70 11.86
N ASN A 127 19.20 18.67 11.05
CA ASN A 127 19.34 19.45 9.81
C ASN A 127 18.93 18.64 8.54
N GLY A 128 18.31 17.46 8.72
CA GLY A 128 17.94 16.55 7.63
C GLY A 128 19.10 15.76 7.00
N ILE A 129 20.36 16.03 7.38
CA ILE A 129 21.56 15.39 6.80
C ILE A 129 22.25 14.52 7.86
N ASP A 130 22.26 14.97 9.11
CA ASP A 130 22.88 14.26 10.22
C ASP A 130 21.91 13.31 10.90
N LEU A 131 22.41 12.12 11.23
CA LEU A 131 21.70 11.21 12.12
C LEU A 131 21.55 11.85 13.51
N PRO A 132 20.37 11.79 14.15
CA PRO A 132 20.19 12.33 15.48
C PRO A 132 21.17 11.63 16.45
N ARG A 133 21.82 12.40 17.32
CA ARG A 133 22.66 11.81 18.37
C ARG A 133 21.78 11.29 19.50
N PRO A 134 22.15 10.18 20.16
CA PRO A 134 21.44 9.73 21.35
C PRO A 134 21.46 10.82 22.43
N PRO A 135 20.39 10.91 23.26
CA PRO A 135 19.24 10.02 23.31
C PRO A 135 18.18 10.33 22.22
N TYR A 136 17.76 9.28 21.50
CA TYR A 136 16.71 9.39 20.49
C TYR A 136 15.36 9.71 21.14
N ARG A 137 14.63 10.66 20.56
CA ARG A 137 13.30 11.05 21.02
C ARG A 137 12.32 11.05 19.87
N VAL A 138 11.07 10.77 20.21
CA VAL A 138 9.93 10.91 19.31
C VAL A 138 9.10 12.09 19.79
N VAL A 139 8.78 13.01 18.88
CA VAL A 139 8.04 14.25 19.20
C VAL A 139 6.76 14.33 18.39
N ASP A 140 5.85 15.23 18.78
CA ASP A 140 4.64 15.52 18.00
C ASP A 140 5.00 16.03 16.60
N ASN A 141 4.38 15.45 15.58
CA ASN A 141 4.55 15.88 14.21
C ASN A 141 3.53 16.96 13.85
N LYS A 142 3.97 18.22 13.82
CA LYS A 142 3.13 19.36 13.43
C LYS A 142 2.70 19.32 11.96
N ASN A 143 3.36 18.51 11.13
CA ASN A 143 3.05 18.35 9.71
C ASN A 143 2.27 17.06 9.42
N THR A 144 1.67 16.45 10.45
CA THR A 144 0.88 15.22 10.25
C THR A 144 -0.32 15.47 9.35
N LEU A 145 -0.63 14.49 8.51
CA LEU A 145 -1.87 14.50 7.72
C LEU A 145 -3.12 14.22 8.58
N LEU A 146 -2.95 13.78 9.84
CA LEU A 146 -4.06 13.44 10.74
C LEU A 146 -4.99 14.62 11.03
N GLY A 147 -4.55 15.86 10.80
CA GLY A 147 -5.43 17.03 10.80
C GLY A 147 -6.55 16.94 9.76
N MET A 148 -6.24 16.40 8.58
CA MET A 148 -7.09 16.42 7.38
C MET A 148 -7.77 15.07 7.07
N THR A 149 -7.10 13.97 7.34
CA THR A 149 -7.53 12.60 6.98
C THR A 149 -7.28 11.66 8.15
N ASP A 150 -7.93 10.49 8.17
CA ASP A 150 -7.49 9.37 9.00
C ASP A 150 -6.39 8.60 8.25
N LEU A 151 -5.48 7.96 8.98
CA LEU A 151 -4.28 7.36 8.39
C LEU A 151 -4.24 5.86 8.65
N VAL A 152 -3.83 5.08 7.65
CA VAL A 152 -3.46 3.67 7.83
C VAL A 152 -2.14 3.42 7.14
N PHE A 153 -1.12 3.09 7.93
CA PHE A 153 0.17 2.63 7.46
C PHE A 153 0.12 1.11 7.30
N VAL A 154 0.43 0.61 6.11
CA VAL A 154 0.35 -0.81 5.78
C VAL A 154 1.70 -1.28 5.27
N ASP A 155 2.20 -2.37 5.86
CA ASP A 155 3.43 -3.01 5.42
C ASP A 155 3.11 -4.11 4.40
N PRO A 156 3.63 -4.07 3.17
CA PRO A 156 3.55 -5.19 2.23
C PRO A 156 4.06 -6.50 2.83
N VAL A 157 3.57 -7.64 2.34
CA VAL A 157 4.02 -8.97 2.80
C VAL A 157 5.54 -9.10 2.64
N GLY A 158 6.22 -9.53 3.71
CA GLY A 158 7.67 -9.65 3.76
C GLY A 158 8.41 -8.37 4.16
N THR A 159 7.70 -7.31 4.58
CA THR A 159 8.29 -6.04 5.03
C THR A 159 7.81 -5.67 6.43
N GLY A 160 8.64 -4.95 7.18
CA GLY A 160 8.29 -4.51 8.52
C GLY A 160 7.92 -5.69 9.42
N PHE A 161 6.68 -5.70 9.92
CA PHE A 161 6.16 -6.82 10.70
C PHE A 161 5.28 -7.79 9.88
N SER A 162 5.00 -7.49 8.61
CA SER A 162 4.21 -8.37 7.73
C SER A 162 5.02 -9.57 7.27
N GLU A 163 4.47 -10.77 7.44
CA GLU A 163 5.22 -12.01 7.20
C GLU A 163 4.41 -13.08 6.47
N VAL A 164 5.13 -14.00 5.83
CA VAL A 164 4.58 -15.26 5.32
C VAL A 164 4.70 -16.30 6.43
N ILE A 165 3.58 -16.93 6.79
CA ILE A 165 3.49 -17.81 7.96
C ILE A 165 3.60 -19.29 7.57
N GLU A 166 3.24 -19.66 6.33
CA GLU A 166 3.23 -21.05 5.83
C GLU A 166 2.90 -22.13 6.88
N GLU A 167 1.72 -22.07 7.48
CA GLU A 167 1.23 -23.18 8.30
C GLU A 167 1.03 -24.42 7.40
N GLY A 168 1.88 -25.43 7.60
CA GLY A 168 1.80 -26.75 6.96
C GLY A 168 2.66 -26.93 5.71
N LYS A 169 3.99 -26.79 5.84
CA LYS A 169 4.89 -27.70 5.10
C LYS A 169 4.47 -29.13 5.47
N GLU A 170 3.85 -29.84 4.54
CA GLU A 170 4.05 -31.28 4.51
C GLU A 170 5.55 -31.44 4.20
N GLU A 171 6.30 -31.98 5.15
CA GLU A 171 7.63 -32.50 4.87
C GLU A 171 7.50 -33.43 3.66
N LEU A 172 8.28 -33.14 2.61
CA LEU A 172 8.42 -34.03 1.45
C LEU A 172 9.10 -35.33 1.88
#